data_AF-A0A497P0U2-F1
#
_entry.id   AF-A0A497P0U2-F1
#
_cell.length_a   1.000
_cell.length_b   1.000
_cell.length_c   1.000
_cell.angle_alpha   90.00
_cell.angle_beta   90.00
_cell.angle_gamma   90.00
#
_symmetry.space_group_name_H-M   'P 1'
#
loop_
_entity.id
_entity.type
_entity.pdbx_description
1 polymer ?
#
loop_
_entity_poly.entity_id
_entity_poly.type
_entity_poly.pdbx_seq_one_letter_code
_entity_poly.pdbx_strand_id
1 'polypeptide(L)'
;MDGSRVVFQGKIPAKNIQDKLKEYIDAFVICSECNRPDTHLVKQGRTTLIRCDACGAFRSIKSRKKKVVQQPSETLKEGSTYDLTIKDIGKKGDGIAYFDKYIVYVAGAIKGAMVKVKIEKISGTVAFGHIVEV
;
A
#
# COMPACT_ATOMS: atom_id res chain seq x y z
N MET A 1 -1.07 -11.21 41.04
CA MET A 1 -1.50 -11.19 39.62
C MET A 1 -0.97 -12.48 38.99
N ASP A 2 -1.67 -13.59 39.13
CA ASP A 2 -1.32 -14.83 38.43
C ASP A 2 -1.98 -14.83 37.04
N GLY A 3 -1.47 -13.94 36.19
CA GLY A 3 -2.05 -13.54 34.90
C GLY A 3 -1.13 -13.85 33.72
N SER A 4 -0.67 -15.10 33.59
CA SER A 4 0.19 -15.54 32.47
C SER A 4 -0.54 -15.59 31.11
N ARG A 5 -1.87 -15.43 31.10
CA ARG A 5 -2.70 -15.52 29.90
C ARG A 5 -3.38 -14.19 29.60
N VAL A 6 -3.30 -13.75 28.35
CA VAL A 6 -4.03 -12.59 27.81
C VAL A 6 -5.20 -13.12 26.99
N VAL A 7 -6.42 -12.65 27.29
CA VAL A 7 -7.63 -13.00 26.55
C VAL A 7 -7.96 -11.88 25.58
N PHE A 8 -7.98 -12.18 24.28
CA PHE A 8 -8.42 -11.25 23.24
C PHE A 8 -9.89 -11.50 22.89
N GLN A 9 -10.65 -10.42 22.70
CA GLN A 9 -12.04 -10.51 22.25
C GLN A 9 -12.10 -10.67 20.73
N GLY A 10 -12.68 -11.78 20.25
CA GLY A 10 -12.93 -12.04 18.84
C GLY A 10 -11.94 -13.00 18.15
N LYS A 11 -12.18 -13.28 16.86
CA LYS A 11 -11.33 -14.14 16.03
C LYS A 11 -10.20 -13.32 15.44
N ILE A 12 -9.04 -13.31 16.11
CA ILE A 12 -7.85 -12.62 15.62
C ILE A 12 -6.86 -13.66 15.06
N PRO A 13 -6.55 -13.62 13.75
CA PRO A 13 -5.54 -14.53 13.19
C PRO A 13 -4.17 -14.20 13.76
N ALA A 14 -3.36 -15.22 14.03
CA ALA A 14 -2.04 -15.07 14.64
C ALA A 14 -1.12 -14.10 13.88
N LYS A 15 -1.24 -14.05 12.55
CA LYS A 15 -0.48 -13.14 11.69
C LYS A 15 -0.68 -11.67 12.05
N ASN A 16 -1.92 -11.25 12.33
CA ASN A 16 -2.23 -9.87 12.67
C ASN A 16 -1.62 -9.47 14.03
N ILE A 17 -1.58 -10.41 14.97
CA ILE A 17 -0.97 -10.21 16.28
C ILE A 17 0.54 -10.05 16.11
N GLN A 18 1.17 -10.91 15.32
CA GLN A 18 2.59 -10.85 15.03
C GLN A 18 2.99 -9.55 14.33
N ASP A 19 2.21 -9.09 13.36
CA ASP A 19 2.44 -7.82 12.67
C ASP A 19 2.35 -6.64 13.65
N LYS A 20 1.35 -6.64 14.54
CA LYS A 20 1.19 -5.60 15.56
C LYS A 20 2.30 -5.63 16.62
N LEU A 21 2.73 -6.83 17.01
CA LEU A 21 3.84 -7.02 17.94
C LEU A 21 5.14 -6.51 17.33
N LYS A 22 5.39 -6.80 16.05
CA LYS A 22 6.56 -6.30 15.32
C LYS A 22 6.55 -4.77 15.22
N GLU A 23 5.42 -4.18 14.81
CA GLU A 23 5.25 -2.72 14.79
C GLU A 23 5.52 -2.10 16.17
N TYR A 24 5.15 -2.79 17.26
CA TYR A 24 5.43 -2.35 18.62
C TYR A 24 6.92 -2.44 18.97
N ILE A 25 7.56 -3.57 18.69
CA ILE A 25 8.99 -3.79 18.94
C ILE A 25 9.84 -2.74 18.21
N ASP A 26 9.57 -2.52 16.93
CA ASP A 26 10.33 -1.58 16.10
C ASP A 26 10.19 -0.12 16.60
N ALA A 27 9.02 0.23 17.14
CA ALA A 27 8.76 1.59 17.62
C ALA A 27 9.23 1.84 19.06
N PHE A 28 9.03 0.87 19.95
CA PHE A 28 9.14 1.05 21.41
C PHE A 28 10.25 0.25 22.09
N VAL A 29 10.87 -0.71 21.40
CA VAL A 29 11.91 -1.57 21.98
C VAL A 29 13.25 -1.37 21.27
N ILE A 30 13.26 -1.33 19.95
CA ILE A 30 14.49 -1.24 19.17
C ILE A 30 14.92 0.22 18.96
N CYS A 31 16.19 0.50 19.25
CA CYS A 31 16.82 1.77 18.91
C CYS A 31 17.10 1.86 17.39
N SER A 32 16.79 2.99 16.76
CA SER A 32 17.07 3.22 15.32
C SER A 32 18.55 3.35 15.00
N GLU A 33 19.37 3.74 15.97
CA GLU A 33 20.79 4.00 15.73
C GLU A 33 21.63 2.73 15.85
N CYS A 34 21.44 1.97 16.93
CA CYS A 34 22.28 0.80 17.24
C CYS A 34 21.56 -0.54 17.08
N ASN A 35 20.26 -0.52 16.73
CA ASN A 35 19.41 -1.71 16.57
C ASN A 35 19.37 -2.63 17.80
N ARG A 36 19.72 -2.11 18.98
CA ARG A 36 19.66 -2.84 20.24
C ARG A 36 18.30 -2.66 20.91
N PRO A 37 17.82 -3.69 21.63
CA PRO A 37 16.60 -3.61 22.42
C PRO A 37 16.80 -2.88 23.78
N ASP A 38 18.01 -2.43 24.08
CA ASP A 38 18.40 -1.73 25.31
C ASP A 38 17.87 -0.27 25.29
N THR A 39 16.57 -0.11 25.43
CA THR A 39 15.89 1.19 25.44
C THR A 39 14.84 1.29 26.55
N HIS A 40 14.65 2.50 27.06
CA HIS A 40 13.62 2.81 28.05
C HIS A 40 12.75 3.99 27.61
N LEU A 41 11.48 3.95 28.03
CA LEU A 41 10.48 4.96 27.68
C LEU A 41 10.42 6.04 28.75
N VAL A 42 10.66 7.29 28.37
CA VAL A 42 10.60 8.48 29.24
C VAL A 42 9.40 9.32 28.82
N LYS A 43 8.50 9.65 29.75
CA LYS A 43 7.41 10.60 29.48
C LYS A 43 7.90 12.02 29.76
N GLN A 44 7.91 12.89 28.75
CA GLN A 44 8.05 14.34 28.96
C GLN A 44 6.77 15.03 28.49
N GLY A 45 6.01 15.58 29.46
CA GLY A 45 4.73 16.22 29.20
C GLY A 45 3.73 15.26 28.53
N ARG A 46 3.20 15.67 27.37
CA ARG A 46 2.22 14.89 26.58
C ARG A 46 2.82 13.85 25.63
N THR A 47 4.16 13.77 25.55
CA THR A 47 4.84 12.93 24.56
C THR A 47 5.73 11.91 25.24
N THR A 48 5.58 10.64 24.85
CA THR A 48 6.50 9.58 25.24
C THR A 48 7.72 9.62 24.31
N LEU A 49 8.89 9.62 24.91
CA LEU A 49 10.18 9.55 24.23
C LEU A 49 10.84 8.23 24.56
N ILE A 50 11.69 7.76 23.66
CA ILE A 50 12.51 6.57 23.87
C ILE A 50 13.96 7.01 23.98
N ARG A 51 14.63 6.53 25.02
CA ARG A 51 16.04 6.77 25.29
C ARG A 51 16.77 5.44 25.26
N CYS A 52 17.85 5.36 24.50
CA CYS A 52 18.69 4.17 24.43
C CYS A 52 19.80 4.23 25.49
N ASP A 53 19.97 3.15 26.23
CA ASP A 53 21.03 3.04 27.26
C ASP A 53 22.39 2.68 26.64
N ALA A 54 22.40 2.03 25.47
CA ALA A 54 23.62 1.63 24.80
C ALA A 54 24.30 2.76 24.00
N CYS A 55 23.53 3.60 23.29
CA CYS A 55 24.09 4.67 22.44
C CYS A 55 23.69 6.09 22.88
N GLY A 56 22.84 6.24 23.89
CA GLY A 56 22.38 7.54 24.38
C GLY A 56 21.38 8.26 23.47
N ALA A 57 20.97 7.65 22.34
CA ALA A 57 20.02 8.25 21.42
C ALA A 57 18.68 8.57 22.10
N PHE A 58 18.13 9.75 21.80
CA PHE A 58 16.88 10.24 22.36
C PHE A 58 15.95 10.69 21.23
N ARG A 59 14.79 10.04 21.10
CA ARG A 59 13.82 10.36 20.03
C ARG A 59 12.39 10.39 20.53
N SER A 60 11.57 11.23 19.92
CA SER A 60 10.12 11.26 20.16
C SER A 60 9.43 10.11 19.45
N ILE A 61 8.53 9.41 20.13
CA ILE A 61 7.78 8.34 19.52
C ILE A 61 6.51 8.95 18.90
N LYS A 62 6.47 9.07 17.57
CA LYS A 62 5.25 9.51 16.89
C LYS A 62 4.25 8.36 16.86
N SER A 63 3.16 8.48 17.61
CA SER A 63 2.08 7.50 17.62
C SER A 63 1.45 7.37 16.24
N ARG A 64 1.61 6.18 15.65
CA ARG A 64 0.98 5.71 14.41
C ARG A 64 1.25 6.57 13.17
N LYS A 65 2.13 6.07 12.29
CA LYS A 65 1.85 6.20 10.86
C LYS A 65 0.53 5.44 10.65
N LYS A 66 -0.60 6.13 10.41
CA LYS A 66 -1.68 5.48 9.65
C LYS A 66 -0.96 4.92 8.43
N LYS A 67 -1.05 3.60 8.18
CA LYS A 67 -0.69 3.08 6.86
C LYS A 67 -1.59 3.87 5.91
N VAL A 68 -1.07 4.95 5.34
CA VAL A 68 -1.44 5.38 4.01
C VAL A 68 -1.28 4.07 3.26
N VAL A 69 -2.40 3.48 2.88
CA VAL A 69 -2.41 2.39 1.91
C VAL A 69 -1.52 2.94 0.82
N GLN A 70 -0.29 2.42 0.73
CA GLN A 70 0.53 2.63 -0.43
C GLN A 70 -0.31 1.96 -1.50
N GLN A 71 -1.18 2.74 -2.15
CA GLN A 71 -1.45 2.49 -3.54
C GLN A 71 -0.04 2.38 -4.10
N PRO A 72 0.38 1.18 -4.56
CA PRO A 72 1.47 1.16 -5.50
C PRO A 72 1.03 2.19 -6.53
N SER A 73 1.80 3.26 -6.71
CA SER A 73 1.68 4.02 -7.94
C SER A 73 2.14 3.06 -9.02
N GLU A 74 1.25 2.15 -9.39
CA GLU A 74 1.43 1.27 -10.52
C GLU A 74 1.17 2.19 -11.71
N THR A 75 2.19 3.01 -11.99
CA THR A 75 2.35 3.65 -13.28
C THR A 75 2.15 2.54 -14.29
N LEU A 76 1.08 2.67 -15.05
CA LEU A 76 0.71 1.82 -16.16
C LEU A 76 1.99 1.36 -16.88
N LYS A 77 2.30 0.06 -16.85
CA LYS A 77 3.52 -0.46 -17.47
C LYS A 77 3.25 -0.84 -18.92
N GLU A 78 4.09 -0.38 -19.82
CA GLU A 78 4.06 -0.80 -21.22
C GLU A 78 4.29 -2.32 -21.29
N GLY A 79 3.42 -3.03 -22.02
CA GLY A 79 3.43 -4.47 -22.17
C GLY A 79 2.60 -5.25 -21.15
N SER A 80 2.06 -4.61 -20.11
CA SER A 80 1.18 -5.25 -19.13
C SER A 80 -0.27 -5.36 -19.63
N THR A 81 -0.92 -6.45 -19.26
CA THR A 81 -2.34 -6.70 -19.55
C THR A 81 -3.18 -6.28 -18.35
N TYR A 82 -4.17 -5.44 -18.58
CA TYR A 82 -5.09 -4.93 -17.57
C TYR A 82 -6.53 -5.25 -17.93
N ASP A 83 -7.33 -5.62 -16.92
CA ASP A 83 -8.77 -5.77 -17.05
C ASP A 83 -9.42 -4.39 -17.00
N LEU A 84 -9.95 -3.94 -18.14
CA LEU A 84 -10.54 -2.62 -18.29
C LEU A 84 -12.00 -2.72 -18.73
N THR A 85 -12.83 -1.83 -18.19
CA THR A 85 -14.22 -1.68 -18.62
C THR A 85 -14.33 -0.53 -19.61
N ILE A 86 -14.89 -0.80 -20.78
CA ILE A 86 -15.09 0.20 -21.83
C ILE A 86 -16.28 1.07 -21.46
N LYS A 87 -16.05 2.37 -21.21
CA LYS A 87 -17.11 3.32 -20.85
C LYS A 87 -17.81 3.87 -22.09
N ASP A 88 -17.06 4.15 -23.15
CA ASP A 88 -17.58 4.83 -24.33
C ASP A 88 -16.95 4.32 -25.62
N ILE A 89 -17.59 4.61 -26.76
CA ILE A 89 -17.10 4.31 -28.11
C ILE A 89 -16.89 5.63 -28.86
N GLY A 90 -15.67 5.86 -29.34
CA GLY A 90 -15.33 7.00 -30.18
C GLY A 90 -15.90 6.90 -31.59
N LYS A 91 -15.94 8.03 -32.31
CA LYS A 91 -16.50 8.13 -33.68
C LYS A 91 -15.85 7.19 -34.71
N LYS A 92 -14.63 6.70 -34.44
CA LYS A 92 -13.87 5.78 -35.29
C LYS A 92 -14.04 4.30 -34.91
N GLY A 93 -14.88 3.98 -33.91
CA GLY A 93 -15.03 2.62 -33.39
C GLY A 93 -14.00 2.22 -32.33
N ASP A 94 -13.20 3.18 -31.86
CA ASP A 94 -12.25 2.95 -30.76
C ASP A 94 -12.98 2.96 -29.41
N GLY A 95 -12.82 1.92 -28.60
CA GLY A 95 -13.32 1.88 -27.23
C GLY A 95 -12.46 2.69 -26.28
N ILE A 96 -13.10 3.46 -25.39
CA ILE A 96 -12.43 4.33 -24.42
C ILE A 96 -12.61 3.74 -23.02
N ALA A 97 -11.49 3.44 -22.36
CA ALA A 97 -11.44 3.03 -20.97
C ALA A 97 -10.63 4.05 -20.13
N TYR A 98 -11.01 4.21 -18.87
CA TYR A 98 -10.32 5.10 -17.95
C TYR A 98 -9.63 4.26 -16.88
N PHE A 99 -8.31 4.35 -16.81
CA PHE A 99 -7.51 3.69 -15.78
C PHE A 99 -6.77 4.75 -14.97
N ASP A 100 -7.31 5.06 -13.79
CA ASP A 100 -6.84 6.13 -12.91
C ASP A 100 -6.69 7.48 -13.66
N LYS A 101 -5.46 7.96 -13.89
CA LYS A 101 -5.18 9.19 -14.66
C LYS A 101 -5.06 8.97 -16.18
N TYR A 102 -5.02 7.73 -16.65
CA TYR A 102 -4.74 7.40 -18.05
C TYR A 102 -6.02 7.10 -18.83
N ILE A 103 -6.09 7.62 -20.06
CA ILE A 103 -7.13 7.30 -21.04
C ILE A 103 -6.58 6.19 -21.93
N VAL A 104 -7.19 5.01 -21.87
CA VAL A 104 -6.77 3.85 -22.67
C VAL A 104 -7.70 3.70 -23.87
N TYR A 105 -7.14 3.80 -25.07
CA TYR A 105 -7.84 3.52 -26.32
C TYR A 105 -7.64 2.06 -26.72
N VAL A 106 -8.74 1.39 -26.99
CA VAL A 106 -8.81 -0.03 -27.32
C VAL A 106 -9.51 -0.19 -28.67
N ALA A 107 -8.78 -0.68 -29.68
CA ALA A 107 -9.37 -0.93 -30.99
C ALA A 107 -10.30 -2.15 -30.95
N GLY A 108 -11.53 -2.03 -31.48
CA GLY A 108 -12.47 -3.17 -31.59
C GLY A 108 -13.26 -3.50 -30.32
N ALA A 109 -13.34 -2.56 -29.38
CA ALA A 109 -13.99 -2.72 -28.09
C ALA A 109 -15.50 -2.38 -28.13
N ILE A 110 -16.34 -3.20 -27.50
CA ILE A 110 -17.81 -3.01 -27.42
C ILE A 110 -18.18 -2.28 -26.12
N LYS A 111 -19.14 -1.36 -26.17
CA LYS A 111 -19.62 -0.58 -25.01
C LYS A 111 -20.08 -1.52 -23.88
N GLY A 112 -19.53 -1.32 -22.69
CA GLY A 112 -19.92 -2.07 -21.49
C GLY A 112 -19.27 -3.46 -21.36
N ALA A 113 -18.42 -3.89 -22.30
CA ALA A 113 -17.64 -5.10 -22.13
C ALA A 113 -16.47 -4.89 -21.15
N MET A 114 -16.20 -5.92 -20.36
CA MET A 114 -14.96 -6.04 -19.59
C MET A 114 -13.98 -6.84 -20.41
N VAL A 115 -12.87 -6.23 -20.81
CA VAL A 115 -11.90 -6.84 -21.72
C VAL A 115 -10.49 -6.77 -21.13
N LYS A 116 -9.70 -7.80 -21.43
CA LYS A 116 -8.26 -7.81 -21.14
C LYS A 116 -7.50 -7.09 -22.23
N VAL A 117 -6.98 -5.92 -21.88
CA VAL A 117 -6.29 -5.02 -22.79
C VAL A 117 -4.82 -5.05 -22.47
N LYS A 118 -4.00 -5.38 -23.46
CA LYS A 118 -2.55 -5.23 -23.38
C LYS A 118 -2.14 -3.87 -23.90
N ILE A 119 -1.38 -3.15 -23.09
CA ILE A 119 -0.95 -1.78 -23.40
C ILE A 119 0.34 -1.86 -24.19
N GLU A 120 0.36 -1.34 -25.42
CA GLU A 120 1.55 -1.34 -26.25
C GLU A 120 2.41 -0.11 -26.02
N LYS A 121 1.77 1.06 -25.88
CA LYS A 121 2.47 2.33 -25.79
C LYS A 121 1.71 3.32 -24.91
N ILE A 122 2.46 4.06 -24.10
CA ILE A 122 1.92 5.11 -23.25
C ILE A 122 2.53 6.44 -23.69
N SER A 123 1.67 7.38 -24.05
CA SER A 123 2.05 8.74 -24.45
C SER A 123 1.42 9.74 -23.47
N GLY A 124 2.19 10.14 -22.46
CA GLY A 124 1.74 11.08 -21.44
C GLY A 124 0.57 10.53 -20.61
N THR A 125 -0.64 11.05 -20.81
CA THR A 125 -1.88 10.61 -20.15
C THR A 125 -2.73 9.67 -21.02
N VAL A 126 -2.27 9.32 -22.22
CA VAL A 126 -3.00 8.47 -23.16
C VAL A 126 -2.24 7.16 -23.36
N ALA A 127 -2.92 6.03 -23.35
CA ALA A 127 -2.35 4.72 -23.62
C ALA A 127 -3.12 4.05 -24.77
N PHE A 128 -2.39 3.32 -25.61
CA PHE A 128 -2.97 2.52 -26.70
C PHE A 128 -2.80 1.04 -26.36
N GLY A 129 -3.85 0.27 -26.55
CA GLY A 129 -3.82 -1.17 -26.34
C GLY A 129 -4.74 -1.93 -27.28
N HIS A 130 -4.50 -3.23 -27.35
CA HIS A 130 -5.31 -4.20 -28.10
C HIS A 130 -5.87 -5.26 -27.15
N ILE A 131 -6.99 -5.85 -27.55
CA ILE A 131 -7.65 -6.93 -26.81
C ILE A 131 -6.85 -8.22 -27.06
N VAL A 132 -6.48 -8.92 -25.98
CA VAL A 132 -5.74 -10.20 -26.09
C VAL A 132 -6.71 -11.39 -26.08
N GLU A 133 -7.79 -11.31 -25.31
CA GLU A 133 -8.85 -12.34 -25.25
C GLU A 133 -10.22 -11.67 -24.99
N VAL A 134 -11.28 -12.22 -25.59
CA VAL A 134 -12.69 -11.75 -25.52
C VAL A 134 -13.47 -12.58 -24.52
#